data_AF-A0A6N4PTT6-F1
#
_entry.id   AF-A0A6N4PTT6-F1
#
_cell.length_a   1.000
_cell.length_b   1.000
_cell.length_c   1.000
_cell.angle_alpha   90.00
_cell.angle_beta   90.00
_cell.angle_gamma   90.00
#
_symmetry.space_group_name_H-M   'P 1'
#
loop_
_entity.id
_entity.type
_entity.pdbx_description
1 polymer ?
#
loop_
_entity_poly.entity_id
_entity_poly.type
_entity_poly.pdbx_seq_one_letter_code
_entity_poly.pdbx_strand_id
1 'polypeptide(L)'
;MYPKNPSLPKGMDIHDWMDTKKKQFPNHLQVHSPYGAVYKMMFFRKEKTFLGSYISCSAYIRQIDSKSIELAEMASIINYSDYTKSVGRYNKGGDLGPMSEKERTEILLPCIEEFLEPPGSKE
;
A
#
# COMPACT_ATOMS: atom_id res chain seq x y z
N MET A 1 10.40 -2.17 -10.23
CA MET A 1 9.87 -0.84 -9.89
C MET A 1 8.43 -0.72 -10.36
N TYR A 2 7.60 0.07 -9.69
CA TYR A 2 6.21 0.32 -10.10
C TYR A 2 6.19 1.34 -11.25
N PRO A 3 5.54 1.05 -12.40
CA PRO A 3 5.61 1.93 -13.56
C PRO A 3 4.75 3.19 -13.43
N LYS A 4 3.75 3.22 -12.53
CA LYS A 4 2.83 4.37 -12.34
C LYS A 4 3.10 5.12 -11.03
N ASN A 5 4.37 5.30 -10.70
CA ASN A 5 4.83 6.01 -9.51
C ASN A 5 4.10 7.37 -9.35
N PRO A 6 3.58 7.69 -8.15
CA PRO A 6 2.78 8.90 -7.96
C PRO A 6 3.65 10.15 -7.94
N SER A 7 3.05 11.27 -8.37
CA SER A 7 3.63 12.61 -8.22
C SER A 7 3.06 13.31 -7.00
N LEU A 8 3.92 14.01 -6.28
CA LEU A 8 3.56 14.86 -5.15
C LEU A 8 2.93 16.17 -5.63
N PRO A 9 1.85 16.62 -4.96
CA PRO A 9 1.33 17.98 -5.15
C PRO A 9 2.41 19.04 -4.90
N LYS A 10 2.27 20.20 -5.55
CA LYS A 10 3.22 21.30 -5.39
C LYS A 10 3.28 21.75 -3.92
N GLY A 11 4.50 21.78 -3.36
CA GLY A 11 4.75 22.22 -1.99
C GLY A 11 4.48 21.15 -0.92
N MET A 12 4.18 19.91 -1.33
CA MET A 12 4.01 18.76 -0.44
C MET A 12 5.27 17.89 -0.49
N ASP A 13 5.82 17.51 0.65
CA ASP A 13 6.87 16.50 0.74
C ASP A 13 6.30 15.10 1.01
N ILE A 14 7.17 14.09 1.10
CA ILE A 14 6.75 12.71 1.41
C ILE A 14 6.09 12.58 2.79
N HIS A 15 6.48 13.39 3.77
CA HIS A 15 5.93 13.33 5.12
C HIS A 15 4.48 13.82 5.11
N ASP A 16 4.24 14.97 4.49
CA ASP A 16 2.91 15.56 4.29
C ASP A 16 2.00 14.61 3.51
N TRP A 17 2.54 14.01 2.44
CA TRP A 17 1.80 13.06 1.61
C TRP A 17 1.44 11.80 2.38
N MET A 18 2.38 11.24 3.16
CA MET A 18 2.10 10.07 3.97
C MET A 18 1.10 10.34 5.09
N ASP A 19 1.15 11.51 5.71
CA ASP A 19 0.18 11.88 6.73
C ASP A 19 -1.21 12.10 6.13
N THR A 20 -1.30 12.60 4.90
CA THR A 20 -2.56 12.64 4.14
C THR A 20 -3.09 11.22 3.89
N LYS A 21 -2.24 10.29 3.45
CA LYS A 21 -2.63 8.89 3.22
C LYS A 21 -3.08 8.18 4.50
N LYS A 22 -2.42 8.41 5.64
CA LYS A 22 -2.86 7.88 6.95
C LYS A 22 -4.25 8.38 7.35
N LYS A 23 -4.54 9.67 7.12
CA LYS A 23 -5.86 10.26 7.39
C LYS A 23 -6.92 9.72 6.44
N GLN A 24 -6.57 9.45 5.18
CA GLN A 24 -7.46 8.85 4.19
C GLN A 24 -7.80 7.39 4.53
N PHE A 25 -6.83 6.63 5.07
CA PHE A 25 -6.94 5.19 5.27
C PHE A 25 -6.64 4.76 6.71
N PRO A 26 -7.33 5.29 7.73
CA PRO A 26 -6.96 5.11 9.14
C PRO A 26 -7.00 3.65 9.61
N ASN A 27 -7.87 2.83 9.01
CA ASN A 27 -8.02 1.41 9.34
C ASN A 27 -7.39 0.46 8.31
N HIS A 28 -6.90 0.98 7.19
CA HIS A 28 -6.36 0.19 6.09
C HIS A 28 -4.86 0.34 5.94
N LEU A 29 -4.26 1.41 6.47
CA LEU A 29 -2.87 1.74 6.24
C LEU A 29 -2.06 1.69 7.54
N GLN A 30 -1.09 0.79 7.57
CA GLN A 30 0.01 0.84 8.52
C GLN A 30 1.24 1.39 7.83
N VAL A 31 1.92 2.32 8.50
CA VAL A 31 3.16 2.91 7.98
C VAL A 31 4.21 2.91 9.08
N HIS A 32 5.41 2.48 8.74
CA HIS A 32 6.59 2.61 9.57
C HIS A 32 7.66 3.37 8.79
N SER A 33 8.31 4.36 9.40
CA SER A 33 9.47 5.02 8.80
C SER A 33 10.74 4.41 9.40
N PRO A 34 11.43 3.51 8.67
CA PRO A 34 12.70 2.97 9.16
C PRO A 34 13.82 4.02 9.12
N TYR A 35 13.74 5.01 8.22
CA TYR A 35 14.75 6.06 8.00
C TYR A 35 14.09 7.33 7.44
N GLY A 36 14.60 8.51 7.81
CA GLY A 36 14.20 9.86 7.35
C GLY A 36 13.07 9.91 6.31
N ALA A 37 13.41 9.97 5.02
CA ALA A 37 12.47 10.10 3.90
C ALA A 37 12.07 8.77 3.23
N VAL A 38 12.06 7.67 4.00
CA VAL A 38 11.64 6.34 3.53
C VAL A 38 10.55 5.79 4.46
N TYR A 39 9.50 5.27 3.85
CA TYR A 39 8.39 4.64 4.55
C TYR A 39 8.19 3.22 4.05
N LYS A 40 8.04 2.28 4.97
CA LYS A 40 7.47 0.96 4.69
C LYS A 40 5.98 1.03 4.95
N MET A 41 5.19 0.80 3.93
CA MET A 41 3.73 0.70 4.06
C MET A 41 3.27 -0.75 4.11
N MET A 42 2.12 -0.95 4.74
CA MET A 42 1.27 -2.13 4.61
C MET A 42 -0.16 -1.65 4.48
N PHE A 43 -0.75 -1.89 3.31
CA PHE A 43 -2.10 -1.47 2.97
C PHE A 43 -3.01 -2.69 2.86
N PHE A 44 -4.12 -2.69 3.61
CA PHE A 44 -5.10 -3.76 3.65
C PHE A 44 -6.25 -3.43 2.69
N ARG A 45 -6.39 -4.26 1.66
CA ARG A 45 -7.44 -4.10 0.66
C ARG A 45 -8.83 -4.24 1.29
N LYS A 46 -9.80 -3.44 0.83
CA LYS A 46 -11.20 -3.55 1.27
C LYS A 46 -11.84 -4.88 0.87
N GLU A 47 -11.58 -5.33 -0.35
CA GLU A 47 -12.25 -6.46 -0.98
C GLU A 47 -11.41 -7.75 -0.97
N LYS A 48 -12.11 -8.89 -0.99
CA LYS A 48 -11.48 -10.18 -1.24
C LYS A 48 -10.95 -10.25 -2.67
N THR A 49 -9.85 -10.98 -2.84
CA THR A 49 -9.40 -11.34 -4.18
C THR A 49 -10.25 -12.48 -4.74
N PHE A 50 -10.08 -12.77 -6.04
CA PHE A 50 -10.73 -13.91 -6.68
C PHE A 50 -10.32 -15.27 -6.05
N LEU A 51 -9.23 -15.30 -5.26
CA LEU A 51 -8.82 -16.46 -4.47
C LEU A 51 -9.64 -16.65 -3.19
N GLY A 52 -10.63 -15.79 -2.93
CA GLY A 52 -11.48 -15.84 -1.73
C GLY A 52 -10.78 -15.36 -0.45
N SER A 53 -9.57 -14.82 -0.57
CA SER A 53 -8.73 -14.38 0.55
C SER A 53 -8.67 -12.86 0.65
N TYR A 54 -8.52 -12.34 1.87
CA TYR A 54 -8.13 -10.94 2.07
C TYR A 54 -6.64 -10.81 1.84
N ILE A 55 -6.21 -9.70 1.25
CA ILE A 55 -4.80 -9.46 0.95
C ILE A 55 -4.40 -8.06 1.38
N SER A 56 -3.18 -7.93 1.85
CA SER A 56 -2.50 -6.66 2.01
C SER A 56 -1.30 -6.58 1.10
N CYS A 57 -1.01 -5.40 0.60
CA CYS A 57 0.22 -5.12 -0.12
C CYS A 57 1.17 -4.34 0.79
N SER A 58 2.46 -4.58 0.61
CA SER A 58 3.52 -3.79 1.24
C SER A 58 4.43 -3.22 0.17
N ALA A 59 4.98 -2.04 0.42
CA ALA A 59 6.02 -1.45 -0.42
C ALA A 59 6.90 -0.53 0.42
N TYR A 60 8.11 -0.30 -0.05
CA TYR A 60 8.89 0.86 0.37
C TYR A 60 8.53 2.05 -0.52
N ILE A 61 8.34 3.18 0.12
CA ILE A 61 7.97 4.46 -0.46
C ILE A 61 9.12 5.41 -0.14
N ARG A 62 9.73 5.97 -1.17
CA ARG A 62 10.80 6.97 -1.00
C ARG A 62 10.61 8.12 -1.97
N GLN A 63 11.02 9.30 -1.54
CA GLN A 63 11.06 10.47 -2.40
C GLN A 63 12.34 10.44 -3.23
N ILE A 64 12.21 10.48 -4.56
CA ILE A 64 13.35 10.46 -5.48
C ILE A 64 13.73 11.87 -5.95
N ASP A 65 12.78 12.80 -5.96
CA ASP A 65 13.00 14.21 -6.24
C ASP A 65 11.91 15.09 -5.56
N SER A 66 11.94 16.40 -5.76
CA SER A 66 10.98 17.35 -5.15
C SER A 66 9.49 17.10 -5.46
N LYS A 67 9.16 16.25 -6.43
CA LYS A 67 7.81 16.02 -6.96
C LYS A 67 7.48 14.54 -7.18
N SER A 68 8.40 13.62 -6.99
CA SER A 68 8.20 12.22 -7.39
C SER A 68 8.46 11.26 -6.23
N ILE A 69 7.57 10.29 -6.11
CA ILE A 69 7.67 9.19 -5.16
C ILE A 69 7.92 7.90 -5.93
N GLU A 70 8.78 7.05 -5.39
CA GLU A 70 9.02 5.72 -5.92
C GLU A 70 8.44 4.66 -4.98
N LEU A 71 7.69 3.71 -5.55
CA LEU A 71 7.31 2.47 -4.91
C LEU A 71 8.27 1.35 -5.31
N ALA A 72 8.97 0.81 -4.31
CA ALA A 72 9.96 -0.26 -4.45
C ALA A 72 9.61 -1.47 -3.60
N GLU A 73 10.17 -2.63 -3.97
CA GLU A 73 10.03 -3.91 -3.25
C GLU A 73 8.59 -4.23 -2.85
N MET A 74 7.69 -4.14 -3.83
CA MET A 74 6.27 -4.43 -3.62
C MET A 74 6.06 -5.93 -3.39
N ALA A 75 5.27 -6.25 -2.38
CA ALA A 75 4.87 -7.62 -2.04
C ALA A 75 3.40 -7.68 -1.65
N SER A 76 2.81 -8.88 -1.69
CA SER A 76 1.45 -9.13 -1.23
C SER A 76 1.46 -10.22 -0.15
N ILE A 77 0.50 -10.14 0.76
CA ILE A 77 0.43 -10.97 1.95
C ILE A 77 -1.02 -11.42 2.09
N ILE A 78 -1.24 -12.73 2.25
CA ILE A 78 -2.57 -13.27 2.55
C ILE A 78 -2.89 -12.97 4.01
N ASN A 79 -4.08 -12.43 4.23
CA ASN A 79 -4.64 -12.16 5.54
C ASN A 79 -5.80 -13.10 5.84
N TYR A 80 -5.90 -13.52 7.10
CA TYR A 80 -7.02 -14.35 7.58
C TYR A 80 -8.30 -13.56 7.82
N SER A 81 -8.23 -12.22 7.83
CA SER A 81 -9.34 -11.34 8.15
C SER A 81 -9.29 -10.05 7.31
N ASP A 82 -10.42 -9.36 7.29
CA ASP A 82 -10.58 -8.08 6.60
C ASP A 82 -9.83 -6.92 7.27
N TYR A 83 -9.88 -5.76 6.62
CA TYR A 83 -9.25 -4.53 7.08
C TYR A 83 -9.84 -3.99 8.41
N THR A 84 -11.01 -4.45 8.88
CA THR A 84 -11.60 -3.97 10.14
C THR A 84 -10.93 -4.61 11.36
N LYS A 85 -10.30 -5.77 11.16
CA LYS A 85 -9.56 -6.49 12.20
C LYS A 85 -8.05 -6.39 12.00
N SER A 86 -7.61 -6.10 10.77
CA SER A 86 -6.23 -6.13 10.26
C SER A 86 -5.17 -5.40 11.09
N VAL A 87 -5.53 -4.33 11.82
CA VAL A 87 -4.58 -3.53 12.59
C VAL A 87 -4.08 -4.23 13.87
N GLY A 88 -4.69 -5.36 14.24
CA GLY A 88 -4.19 -6.25 15.29
C GLY A 88 -3.01 -7.12 14.83
N ARG A 89 -2.06 -7.42 15.74
CA ARG A 89 -0.85 -8.23 15.51
C ARG A 89 -1.08 -9.64 14.93
N TYR A 90 -2.33 -10.11 14.82
CA TYR A 90 -2.68 -11.53 14.63
C TYR A 90 -3.34 -11.87 13.27
N ASN A 91 -3.31 -10.97 12.28
CA ASN A 91 -4.06 -11.18 11.02
C ASN A 91 -3.23 -11.60 9.81
N LYS A 92 -1.91 -11.70 9.96
CA LYS A 92 -1.02 -12.10 8.86
C LYS A 92 -1.01 -13.61 8.75
N GLY A 93 -1.47 -14.14 7.61
CA GLY A 93 -1.43 -15.59 7.37
C GLY A 93 -0.10 -16.07 6.85
N GLY A 94 0.44 -15.36 5.87
CA GLY A 94 1.76 -15.65 5.31
C GLY A 94 2.03 -14.75 4.12
N ASP A 95 3.31 -14.58 3.81
CA ASP A 95 3.71 -13.93 2.57
C ASP A 95 3.25 -14.82 1.41
N LEU A 96 2.58 -14.23 0.42
CA LEU A 96 2.57 -14.82 -0.90
C LEU A 96 4.03 -14.80 -1.34
N GLY A 97 4.60 -15.98 -1.61
CA GLY A 97 5.99 -16.11 -2.05
C GLY A 97 6.25 -15.36 -3.37
N PRO A 98 7.27 -15.73 -4.16
CA PRO A 98 7.47 -15.11 -5.46
C PRO A 98 6.20 -15.23 -6.31
N MET A 99 5.54 -14.09 -6.54
CA MET A 99 4.29 -14.01 -7.31
C MET A 99 4.56 -14.21 -8.80
N SER A 100 3.73 -15.00 -9.45
CA SER A 100 3.65 -15.03 -10.92
C SER A 100 3.23 -13.66 -11.49
N GLU A 101 3.48 -13.42 -12.77
CA GLU A 101 3.05 -12.18 -13.43
C GLU A 101 1.52 -11.99 -13.36
N LYS A 102 0.77 -13.10 -13.39
CA LYS A 102 -0.69 -13.11 -13.24
C LYS A 102 -1.11 -12.65 -11.85
N GLU A 103 -0.56 -13.25 -10.79
CA GLU A 103 -0.85 -12.84 -9.40
C GLU A 103 -0.42 -11.39 -9.16
N ARG A 104 0.73 -10.98 -9.71
CA ARG A 104 1.15 -9.59 -9.64
C ARG A 104 0.07 -8.66 -10.24
N THR A 105 -0.45 -8.98 -11.41
CA THR A 105 -1.42 -8.15 -12.12
C THR A 105 -2.82 -8.18 -11.49
N GLU A 106 -3.25 -9.33 -11.01
CA GLU A 106 -4.63 -9.53 -10.51
C GLU A 106 -4.78 -9.29 -9.00
N ILE A 107 -3.67 -9.28 -8.25
CA ILE A 107 -3.67 -9.17 -6.79
C ILE A 107 -2.84 -7.98 -6.31
N LEU A 108 -1.55 -7.93 -6.65
CA LEU A 108 -0.64 -6.92 -6.11
C LEU A 108 -0.96 -5.53 -6.65
N LEU A 109 -1.04 -5.37 -7.97
CA LEU A 109 -1.25 -4.06 -8.59
C LEU A 109 -2.58 -3.42 -8.17
N PRO A 110 -3.73 -4.13 -8.12
CA PRO A 110 -4.98 -3.56 -7.64
C PRO A 110 -4.90 -3.04 -6.20
N CYS A 111 -4.21 -3.75 -5.31
CA CYS A 111 -4.01 -3.28 -3.93
C CYS A 111 -3.15 -2.00 -3.87
N ILE A 112 -2.10 -1.92 -4.68
CA ILE A 112 -1.27 -0.71 -4.78
C ILE A 112 -2.08 0.44 -5.40
N GLU A 113 -2.88 0.16 -6.42
CA GLU A 113 -3.72 1.16 -7.08
C GLU A 113 -4.79 1.72 -6.12
N GLU A 114 -5.44 0.89 -5.29
CA GLU A 114 -6.35 1.31 -4.23
C GLU A 114 -5.66 2.23 -3.21
N PHE A 115 -4.43 1.90 -2.78
CA PHE A 115 -3.64 2.79 -1.92
C PHE A 115 -3.33 4.15 -2.59
N LEU A 116 -3.09 4.15 -3.90
CA LEU A 116 -2.70 5.34 -4.64
C LEU A 116 -3.88 6.27 -4.96
N GLU A 117 -5.12 5.82 -4.79
CA GLU A 117 -6.32 6.63 -5.05
C GLU A 117 -6.28 8.00 -4.33
N PRO A 118 -6.62 9.09 -5.03
CA PRO A 118 -6.60 10.41 -4.44
C PRO A 118 -7.67 10.54 -3.33
N PRO A 119 -7.46 11.40 -2.33
CA PRO A 119 -8.49 11.70 -1.34
C PRO A 119 -9.64 12.44 -2.04
N GLY A 120 -10.74 11.73 -2.36
CA GLY A 120 -11.92 12.34 -2.98
C GLY A 120 -12.61 11.56 -4.10
N SER A 121 -12.18 10.36 -4.47
CA SER A 121 -13.04 9.44 -5.23
C SER A 121 -14.17 8.96 -4.32
N LYS A 122 -15.29 9.68 -4.36
CA LYS A 122 -16.54 9.34 -3.66
C LYS A 122 -16.95 7.89 -3.97
N GLU A 123 -17.24 7.11 -2.92
CA GLU A 123 -18.45 6.25 -2.92
C GLU A 123 -19.67 7.16 -2.72
#